data_AF-D8RBB9-F1
#
_entry.id   AF-D8RBB9-F1
#
_cell.length_a   1.000
_cell.length_b   1.000
_cell.length_c   1.000
_cell.angle_alpha   90.00
_cell.angle_beta   90.00
_cell.angle_gamma   90.00
#
_symmetry.space_group_name_H-M   'P 1'
#
loop_
_entity.id
_entity.type
_entity.pdbx_description
1 polymer ?
#
loop_
_entity_poly.entity_id
_entity_poly.type
_entity_poly.pdbx_seq_one_letter_code
_entity_poly.pdbx_strand_id
1 'polypeptide(L)'
;MAQCTLPAHDHSICNDPIRRLHQEAKAAYHKLPLEQRSQALRLFKGMDQNASRGVTRTEVERYSDPAVKAVALSCFDALDADHNRKLDFWETVTLAHILRVPGKLCGECSTLLLYGPICSVCETDNCYPEEEP
;
A
#
# COMPACT_ATOMS: atom_id res chain seq x y z
N MET A 1 -10.55 14.33 -17.29
CA MET A 1 -9.22 14.34 -16.62
C MET A 1 -9.34 15.20 -15.38
N ALA A 2 -9.31 14.62 -14.17
CA ALA A 2 -9.46 15.37 -12.93
C ALA A 2 -8.18 16.20 -12.70
N GLN A 3 -8.29 17.53 -12.82
CA GLN A 3 -7.16 18.44 -12.61
C GLN A 3 -6.92 18.62 -11.10
N CYS A 4 -5.68 18.35 -10.69
CA CYS A 4 -5.15 18.55 -9.33
C CYS A 4 -5.23 20.05 -9.00
N THR A 5 -6.17 20.50 -8.17
CA THR A 5 -6.26 21.90 -7.71
C THR A 5 -5.36 22.13 -6.49
N LEU A 6 -4.05 21.95 -6.65
CA LEU A 6 -3.05 22.25 -5.64
C LEU A 6 -2.00 23.25 -6.18
N PRO A 7 -1.41 24.11 -5.33
CA PRO A 7 -0.47 25.16 -5.75
C PRO A 7 0.82 24.59 -6.37
N ALA A 8 1.47 25.40 -7.21
CA ALA A 8 2.51 24.93 -8.16
C ALA A 8 3.74 24.21 -7.57
N HIS A 9 4.09 24.47 -6.31
CA HIS A 9 5.20 23.80 -5.62
C HIS A 9 4.85 22.38 -5.13
N ASP A 10 3.57 22.03 -5.15
CA ASP A 10 3.01 20.75 -4.69
C ASP A 10 2.69 19.79 -5.86
N HIS A 11 2.91 20.21 -7.11
CA HIS A 11 2.69 19.35 -8.29
C HIS A 11 3.60 18.11 -8.34
N SER A 12 4.72 18.10 -7.62
CA SER A 12 5.53 16.89 -7.39
C SER A 12 4.74 15.81 -6.66
N ILE A 13 3.82 16.18 -5.76
CA ILE A 13 2.92 15.24 -5.08
C ILE A 13 1.90 14.67 -6.07
N CYS A 14 1.50 15.46 -7.08
CA CYS A 14 0.52 15.02 -8.07
C CYS A 14 1.09 13.99 -9.08
N ASN A 15 2.41 13.93 -9.29
CA ASN A 15 3.08 13.01 -10.23
C ASN A 15 3.64 11.73 -9.56
N ASP A 16 3.60 11.65 -8.24
CA ASP A 16 4.04 10.48 -7.49
C ASP A 16 2.82 9.69 -6.97
N PRO A 17 2.41 8.60 -7.65
CA PRO A 17 1.22 7.85 -7.29
C PRO A 17 1.36 7.17 -5.93
N ILE A 18 2.58 6.82 -5.50
CA ILE A 18 2.77 6.13 -4.23
C ILE A 18 2.62 7.13 -3.08
N ARG A 19 3.13 8.35 -3.24
CA ARG A 19 2.91 9.43 -2.28
C ARG A 19 1.43 9.80 -2.15
N ARG A 20 0.68 9.83 -3.26
CA ARG A 20 -0.79 9.96 -3.22
C ARG A 20 -1.46 8.81 -2.47
N LEU A 21 -1.01 7.57 -2.71
CA LEU A 21 -1.55 6.40 -2.03
C LEU A 21 -1.33 6.46 -0.52
N HIS A 22 -0.15 6.92 -0.06
CA HIS A 22 0.10 7.16 1.36
C HIS A 22 -0.86 8.20 1.95
N GLN A 23 -1.14 9.30 1.23
CA GLN A 23 -2.09 10.32 1.68
C GLN A 23 -3.52 9.79 1.73
N GLU A 24 -3.94 9.04 0.71
CA GLU A 24 -5.25 8.37 0.63
C GLU A 24 -5.43 7.42 1.82
N ALA A 25 -4.44 6.56 2.07
CA ALA A 25 -4.44 5.61 3.17
C ALA A 25 -4.50 6.30 4.55
N LYS A 26 -3.72 7.37 4.76
CA LYS A 26 -3.76 8.20 5.98
C LYS A 26 -5.15 8.80 6.19
N ALA A 27 -5.72 9.41 5.16
CA ALA A 27 -7.05 10.01 5.22
C ALA A 27 -8.14 8.96 5.49
N ALA A 28 -8.05 7.78 4.84
CA ALA A 28 -8.95 6.67 5.08
C ALA A 28 -8.84 6.16 6.52
N TYR A 29 -7.62 5.98 7.03
CA TYR A 29 -7.35 5.54 8.40
C TYR A 29 -8.03 6.44 9.45
N HIS A 30 -7.96 7.76 9.29
CA HIS A 30 -8.62 8.72 10.19
C HIS A 30 -10.15 8.72 10.09
N LYS A 31 -10.73 8.10 9.06
CA LYS A 31 -12.18 7.89 8.93
C LYS A 31 -12.62 6.51 9.44
N LEU A 32 -11.70 5.57 9.62
CA LEU A 32 -12.02 4.23 10.09
C LEU A 32 -12.53 4.24 11.56
N PRO A 33 -13.44 3.33 11.92
CA PRO A 33 -13.77 3.04 13.31
C PRO A 33 -12.54 2.59 14.11
N LEU A 34 -12.57 2.79 15.43
CA LEU A 34 -11.46 2.47 16.33
C LEU A 34 -10.98 1.02 16.18
N GLU A 35 -11.90 0.06 16.10
CA GLU A 35 -11.58 -1.36 15.91
C GLU A 35 -10.74 -1.64 14.66
N GLN A 36 -11.04 -0.95 13.56
CA GLN A 36 -10.33 -1.13 12.30
C GLN A 36 -8.96 -0.44 12.33
N ARG A 37 -8.84 0.69 13.05
CA ARG A 37 -7.53 1.31 13.34
C ARG A 37 -6.65 0.39 14.18
N SER A 38 -7.24 -0.27 15.17
CA SER A 38 -6.56 -1.27 15.99
C SER A 38 -6.07 -2.46 15.17
N GLN A 39 -6.76 -2.83 14.08
CA GLN A 39 -6.31 -3.90 13.19
C GLN A 39 -5.01 -3.53 12.44
N ALA A 40 -4.90 -2.30 11.93
CA ALA A 40 -3.66 -1.84 11.29
C ALA A 40 -2.49 -1.80 12.29
N LEU A 41 -2.76 -1.39 13.54
CA LEU A 41 -1.76 -1.42 14.61
C LEU A 41 -1.34 -2.85 14.97
N ARG A 42 -2.29 -3.79 15.03
CA ARG A 42 -2.00 -5.21 15.26
C ARG A 42 -1.16 -5.80 14.13
N LEU A 43 -1.47 -5.46 12.88
CA LEU A 43 -0.70 -5.89 11.72
C LEU A 43 0.74 -5.35 11.78
N PHE A 44 0.92 -4.06 12.06
CA PHE A 44 2.24 -3.46 12.27
C PHE A 44 3.04 -4.15 13.37
N LYS A 45 2.45 -4.30 14.56
CA LYS A 45 3.11 -4.97 15.70
C LYS A 45 3.37 -6.45 15.46
N GLY A 46 2.54 -7.12 14.66
CA GLY A 46 2.73 -8.52 14.28
C GLY A 46 3.96 -8.70 13.40
N MET A 47 4.27 -7.73 12.56
CA MET A 47 5.45 -7.76 11.69
C MET A 47 6.72 -7.22 12.38
N ASP A 48 6.62 -6.13 13.16
CA ASP A 48 7.75 -5.53 13.91
C ASP A 48 8.12 -6.35 15.16
N GLN A 49 8.74 -7.52 14.96
CA GLN A 49 9.08 -8.45 16.05
C GLN A 49 10.29 -8.00 16.88
N ASN A 50 11.20 -7.22 16.30
CA ASN A 50 12.35 -6.70 17.04
C ASN A 50 12.05 -5.37 17.75
N ALA A 51 10.80 -4.87 17.67
CA ALA A 51 10.35 -3.60 18.21
C ALA A 51 11.22 -2.41 17.76
N SER A 52 11.76 -2.46 16.54
CA SER A 52 12.63 -1.42 16.00
C SER A 52 11.86 -0.21 15.47
N ARG A 53 10.54 -0.18 15.68
CA ARG A 53 9.61 0.87 15.24
C ARG A 53 9.48 0.97 13.73
N GLY A 54 9.82 -0.10 13.03
CA GLY A 54 9.70 -0.22 11.58
C GLY A 54 9.95 -1.65 11.15
N VAL A 55 9.27 -2.06 10.09
CA VAL A 55 9.27 -3.44 9.61
C VAL A 55 10.25 -3.60 8.47
N THR A 56 11.30 -4.38 8.67
CA THR A 56 12.28 -4.69 7.61
C THR A 56 11.73 -5.73 6.61
N ARG A 57 12.32 -5.81 5.42
CA ARG A 57 12.02 -6.90 4.45
C ARG A 57 12.12 -8.30 5.07
N THR A 58 13.15 -8.53 5.88
CA THR A 58 13.35 -9.80 6.57
C THR A 58 12.25 -10.11 7.57
N GLU A 59 11.72 -9.08 8.25
CA GLU A 59 10.58 -9.24 9.14
C GLU A 59 9.29 -9.51 8.38
N VAL A 60 9.08 -8.84 7.24
CA VAL A 60 7.97 -9.17 6.33
C VAL A 60 8.03 -10.65 5.93
N GLU A 61 9.20 -11.13 5.51
CA GLU A 61 9.39 -12.52 5.07
C GLU A 61 9.07 -13.56 6.15
N ARG A 62 9.44 -13.26 7.40
CA ARG A 62 9.38 -14.22 8.52
C ARG A 62 8.08 -14.18 9.30
N TYR A 63 7.45 -13.01 9.40
CA TYR A 63 6.38 -12.77 10.38
C TYR A 63 5.07 -12.28 9.78
N SER A 64 5.00 -12.09 8.46
CA SER A 64 3.74 -11.73 7.78
C SER A 64 2.97 -12.97 7.35
N ASP A 65 1.64 -12.88 7.43
CA ASP A 65 0.75 -13.85 6.78
C ASP A 65 1.08 -13.94 5.28
N PRO A 66 0.92 -15.11 4.63
CA PRO A 66 1.31 -15.30 3.23
C PRO A 66 0.71 -14.25 2.26
N ALA A 67 -0.55 -13.87 2.47
CA ALA A 67 -1.24 -12.86 1.66
C ALA A 67 -0.65 -11.46 1.85
N VAL A 68 -0.31 -11.09 3.10
CA VAL A 68 0.32 -9.82 3.42
C VAL A 68 1.76 -9.80 2.89
N LYS A 69 2.50 -10.90 3.08
CA LYS A 69 3.89 -11.07 2.65
C LYS A 69 4.06 -10.83 1.16
N ALA A 70 3.23 -11.47 0.33
CA ALA A 70 3.34 -11.37 -1.12
C ALA A 70 3.20 -9.92 -1.59
N VAL A 71 2.20 -9.21 -1.06
CA VAL A 71 1.93 -7.80 -1.40
C VAL A 71 3.02 -6.89 -0.83
N ALA A 72 3.36 -7.05 0.45
CA ALA A 72 4.35 -6.22 1.12
C ALA A 72 5.71 -6.31 0.44
N LEU A 73 6.13 -7.51 0.00
CA LEU A 73 7.39 -7.68 -0.74
C LEU A 73 7.33 -7.15 -2.17
N SER A 74 6.18 -7.26 -2.86
CA SER A 74 6.03 -6.78 -4.24
C SER A 74 6.07 -5.26 -4.35
N CYS A 75 5.65 -4.54 -3.31
CA CYS A 75 5.65 -3.08 -3.27
C CYS A 75 6.48 -2.47 -2.14
N PHE A 76 7.42 -3.20 -1.55
CA PHE A 76 8.20 -2.75 -0.40
C PHE A 76 8.92 -1.42 -0.67
N ASP A 77 9.68 -1.33 -1.77
CA ASP A 77 10.46 -0.13 -2.10
C ASP A 77 9.58 1.06 -2.46
N ALA A 78 8.37 0.79 -2.95
CA ALA A 78 7.39 1.84 -3.19
C ALA A 78 6.84 2.35 -1.85
N LEU A 79 6.47 1.44 -0.95
CA LEU A 79 5.93 1.77 0.37
C LEU A 79 6.94 2.47 1.29
N ASP A 80 8.24 2.18 1.15
CA ASP A 80 9.35 2.81 1.89
C ASP A 80 9.65 4.21 1.31
N ALA A 81 8.80 5.17 1.67
CA ALA A 81 8.77 6.52 1.11
C ALA A 81 9.91 7.40 1.65
N ASP A 82 10.40 7.13 2.85
CA ASP A 82 11.57 7.81 3.41
C ASP A 82 12.90 7.10 3.08
N HIS A 83 12.83 5.96 2.38
CA HIS A 83 13.95 5.14 1.92
C HIS A 83 14.86 4.67 3.05
N ASN A 84 14.30 4.45 4.25
CA ASN A 84 15.03 3.99 5.42
C ASN A 84 15.21 2.45 5.47
N ARG A 85 14.69 1.73 4.46
CA ARG A 85 14.67 0.26 4.32
C ARG A 85 13.78 -0.46 5.33
N LYS A 86 12.83 0.25 5.91
CA LYS A 86 11.83 -0.27 6.85
C LYS A 86 10.49 0.39 6.57
N LEU A 87 9.42 -0.35 6.78
CA LEU A 87 8.08 0.21 6.75
C LEU A 87 7.73 0.74 8.14
N ASP A 88 7.56 2.04 8.27
CA ASP A 88 7.03 2.65 9.49
C ASP A 88 5.52 2.34 9.65
N PHE A 89 4.93 2.88 10.71
CA PHE A 89 3.51 2.68 10.97
C PHE A 89 2.61 3.19 9.83
N TRP A 90 2.92 4.35 9.24
CA TRP A 90 2.11 4.96 8.18
C TRP A 90 2.28 4.27 6.83
N GLU A 91 3.48 3.78 6.54
CA GLU A 91 3.75 2.97 5.36
C GLU A 91 3.03 1.62 5.47
N THR A 92 2.99 1.06 6.69
CA THR A 92 2.20 -0.13 7.00
C THR A 92 0.69 0.11 6.94
N VAL A 93 0.21 1.28 7.35
CA VAL A 93 -1.19 1.69 7.14
C VAL A 93 -1.52 1.73 5.64
N THR A 94 -0.56 2.11 4.82
CA THR A 94 -0.70 2.13 3.36
C THR A 94 -0.80 0.71 2.79
N LEU A 95 0.05 -0.20 3.26
CA LEU A 95 -0.08 -1.63 2.97
C LEU A 95 -1.46 -2.18 3.39
N ALA A 96 -1.92 -1.88 4.60
CA ALA A 96 -3.23 -2.32 5.07
C ALA A 96 -4.39 -1.73 4.24
N HIS A 97 -4.22 -0.51 3.73
CA HIS A 97 -5.18 0.11 2.81
C HIS A 97 -5.21 -0.62 1.46
N ILE A 98 -4.05 -0.92 0.87
CA ILE A 98 -3.93 -1.68 -0.39
C ILE A 98 -4.63 -3.04 -0.28
N LEU A 99 -4.39 -3.77 0.83
CA LEU A 99 -5.00 -5.08 1.06
C LEU A 99 -6.53 -5.05 1.20
N ARG A 100 -7.10 -3.89 1.52
CA ARG A 100 -8.56 -3.72 1.73
C ARG A 100 -9.28 -3.19 0.51
N VAL A 101 -8.59 -2.47 -0.36
CA VAL A 101 -9.19 -1.81 -1.52
C VAL A 101 -9.02 -2.73 -2.74
N PRO A 102 -10.12 -3.30 -3.27
CA PRO A 102 -10.05 -4.03 -4.54
C PRO A 102 -9.58 -3.07 -5.64
N GLY A 103 -8.80 -3.58 -6.59
CA GLY A 103 -8.29 -2.83 -7.73
C GLY A 103 -6.87 -2.32 -7.57
N LYS A 104 -6.27 -2.41 -6.37
CA LYS A 104 -4.89 -1.95 -6.15
C LYS A 104 -3.84 -3.01 -6.48
N LEU A 105 -4.22 -4.27 -6.69
CA LEU A 105 -3.29 -5.36 -6.96
C LEU A 105 -3.62 -6.05 -8.28
N CYS A 106 -2.57 -6.40 -9.04
CA CYS A 106 -2.70 -7.28 -10.20
C CYS A 106 -3.14 -8.68 -9.75
N GLY A 107 -4.19 -9.22 -10.37
CA GLY A 107 -4.73 -10.55 -10.07
C GLY A 107 -3.76 -11.68 -10.38
N GLU A 108 -2.86 -11.49 -11.34
CA GLU A 108 -1.89 -12.50 -11.77
C GLU A 108 -0.61 -12.47 -10.91
N CYS A 109 0.05 -11.31 -10.84
CA CYS A 109 1.36 -11.18 -10.20
C CYS A 109 1.34 -10.47 -8.84
N SER A 110 0.16 -10.13 -8.28
CA SER A 110 0.00 -9.43 -6.99
C SER A 110 0.84 -8.14 -6.86
N THR A 111 1.22 -7.56 -7.99
CA THR A 111 1.98 -6.30 -8.08
C THR A 111 1.04 -5.12 -7.88
N LEU A 112 1.52 -4.09 -7.19
CA LEU A 112 0.76 -2.86 -6.92
C LEU A 112 0.49 -2.07 -8.22
N LEU A 113 -0.78 -1.78 -8.46
CA LEU A 113 -1.26 -1.01 -9.62
C LEU A 113 -1.32 0.48 -9.25
N LEU A 114 -0.26 1.21 -9.60
CA LEU A 114 -0.12 2.63 -9.27
C LEU A 114 -0.72 3.58 -10.33
N TYR A 115 -0.83 3.15 -11.59
CA TYR A 115 -1.15 4.02 -12.74
C TYR A 115 -2.31 3.51 -13.61
N GLY A 116 -3.35 2.94 -13.02
CA GLY A 116 -4.51 2.42 -13.75
C GLY A 116 -4.55 0.88 -13.77
N PRO A 117 -5.38 0.27 -14.63
CA PRO A 117 -5.63 -1.17 -14.56
C PRO A 117 -4.49 -2.00 -15.18
N ILE A 118 -3.55 -1.38 -15.90
CA ILE A 118 -2.44 -2.11 -16.55
C ILE A 118 -1.34 -2.38 -15.54
N CYS A 119 -0.95 -3.65 -15.43
CA CYS A 119 0.18 -4.06 -14.60
C CYS A 119 1.50 -3.80 -15.33
N SER A 120 2.42 -3.05 -14.71
CA SER A 120 3.74 -2.76 -15.29
C SER A 120 4.67 -3.98 -15.35
N VAL A 121 4.37 -5.04 -14.60
CA VAL A 121 5.16 -6.28 -14.57
C VAL A 121 4.61 -7.31 -15.55
N CYS A 122 3.29 -7.46 -15.55
CA CYS A 122 2.60 -8.44 -16.37
C CYS A 122 2.24 -7.91 -17.78
N GLU A 123 2.31 -6.59 -18.00
CA GLU A 123 1.89 -5.87 -19.22
C GLU A 123 0.45 -6.17 -19.67
N THR A 124 -0.35 -6.75 -18.78
CA THR A 124 -1.74 -7.13 -19.00
C THR A 124 -2.69 -6.15 -18.32
N ASP A 125 -3.86 -5.99 -18.91
CA ASP A 125 -4.98 -5.30 -18.28
C ASP A 125 -5.48 -6.17 -17.12
N ASN A 126 -5.57 -5.60 -15.92
CA ASN A 126 -6.11 -6.24 -14.73
C ASN A 126 -7.65 -6.25 -14.75
N CYS A 127 -8.25 -6.32 -15.93
CA CYS A 127 -9.69 -6.44 -16.12
C CYS A 127 -10.21 -7.56 -15.21
N TYR A 128 -10.88 -7.12 -14.15
CA TYR A 128 -11.69 -7.99 -13.30
C TYR A 128 -12.63 -8.78 -14.22
N PRO A 129 -12.84 -10.10 -13.99
CA PRO A 129 -14.03 -10.72 -14.53
C PRO A 129 -15.22 -9.88 -14.02
N GLU A 130 -16.01 -9.34 -14.96
CA GLU A 130 -17.25 -8.68 -14.64
C GLU A 130 -18.03 -9.62 -13.70
N GLU A 131 -18.36 -9.16 -12.50
CA GLU A 131 -19.37 -9.84 -11.69
C GLU A 131 -20.66 -9.78 -12.52
N GLU A 132 -20.93 -10.84 -13.29
CA GLU A 132 -22.21 -11.00 -13.97
C GLU A 132 -23.30 -11.20 -12.90
N PRO A 133 -24.47 -10.54 -13.06
CA PRO A 133 -25.54 -10.50 -12.07
C PRO A 133 -26.29 -11.82 -11.86
#